data_AF-A0A8S3ABY4-F1
#
_entry.id   AF-A0A8S3ABY4-F1
#
_cell.length_a   1.000
_cell.length_b   1.000
_cell.length_c   1.000
_cell.angle_alpha   90.00
_cell.angle_beta   90.00
_cell.angle_gamma   90.00
#
_symmetry.space_group_name_H-M   'P 1'
#
loop_
_entity.id
_entity.type
_entity.pdbx_description
1 polymer ?
#
loop_
_entity_poly.entity_id
_entity_poly.type
_entity_poly.pdbx_seq_one_letter_code
_entity_poly.pdbx_strand_id
1 'polypeptide(L)'
;IESTACNLTGVWICDDNDHNVQDAGTYFISQYGQKVFWFGRQNKARWNFANVGYGTINNDHELTIQWGDLPLAHDKYFGELKLKISSDYQSMIKTYDSNKIFWGTN
;
A
#
# COMPACT_ATOMS: atom_id res chain seq x y z
N ILE A 1 5.80 26.52 12.91
CA ILE A 1 5.23 26.16 11.59
C ILE A 1 5.49 24.68 11.46
N GLU A 2 4.46 23.84 11.64
CA GLU A 2 4.61 22.43 11.31
C GLU A 2 5.01 22.38 9.84
N SER A 3 6.14 21.72 9.59
CA SER A 3 6.64 21.44 8.25
C SER A 3 5.46 21.01 7.37
N THR A 4 5.46 21.39 6.09
CA THR A 4 4.69 20.72 5.02
C THR A 4 5.20 19.29 4.86
N ALA A 5 5.20 18.54 5.96
CA ALA A 5 5.60 17.16 6.02
C ALA A 5 4.60 16.41 5.15
N CYS A 6 5.14 15.57 4.27
CA CYS A 6 4.43 14.51 3.59
C CYS A 6 3.18 14.08 4.39
N ASN A 7 1.99 14.25 3.83
CA ASN A 7 0.76 13.78 4.43
C ASN A 7 0.09 12.79 3.49
N LEU A 8 0.26 11.51 3.77
CA LEU A 8 -0.36 10.41 3.03
C LEU A 8 -1.79 10.12 3.49
N THR A 9 -2.28 10.79 4.54
CA THR A 9 -3.63 10.55 5.07
C THR A 9 -4.67 10.81 3.99
N GLY A 10 -5.48 9.81 3.67
CA GLY A 10 -6.45 9.92 2.61
C GLY A 10 -6.90 8.56 2.07
N VAL A 11 -7.63 8.63 0.95
CA VAL A 11 -8.09 7.47 0.20
C VAL A 11 -7.27 7.39 -1.08
N TRP A 12 -6.58 6.28 -1.26
CA TRP A 12 -5.70 6.01 -2.38
C TRP A 12 -6.26 4.90 -3.24
N ILE A 13 -6.22 5.08 -4.55
CA ILE A 13 -6.65 4.08 -5.51
C ILE A 13 -5.42 3.46 -6.14
N CYS A 14 -5.29 2.14 -5.99
CA CYS A 14 -4.34 1.37 -6.77
C CYS A 14 -5.05 0.93 -8.05
N ASP A 15 -4.70 1.57 -9.16
CA ASP A 15 -5.22 1.27 -10.49
C ASP A 15 -4.18 0.44 -11.26
N ASP A 16 -3.99 -0.81 -10.84
CA ASP A 16 -3.06 -1.73 -11.51
C ASP A 16 -3.75 -2.37 -12.72
N ASN A 17 -3.96 -1.55 -13.75
CA ASN A 17 -4.59 -1.97 -15.02
C ASN A 17 -3.61 -2.65 -15.98
N ASP A 18 -2.32 -2.66 -15.68
CA ASP A 18 -1.28 -2.99 -16.66
C ASP A 18 -0.42 -4.20 -16.23
N HIS A 19 -0.25 -4.48 -14.93
CA HIS A 19 0.71 -5.51 -14.49
C HIS A 19 0.24 -6.48 -13.39
N ASN A 20 -0.81 -6.20 -12.60
CA ASN A 20 -1.43 -7.16 -11.67
C ASN A 20 -2.81 -6.71 -11.15
N VAL A 21 -3.89 -7.22 -11.75
CA VAL A 21 -5.29 -7.03 -11.30
C VAL A 21 -5.53 -7.46 -9.83
N GLN A 22 -4.56 -8.15 -9.22
CA GLN A 22 -4.63 -8.67 -7.86
C GLN A 22 -4.51 -7.58 -6.79
N ASP A 23 -3.69 -6.54 -7.02
CA ASP A 23 -3.48 -5.46 -6.03
C ASP A 23 -4.44 -4.28 -6.22
N ALA A 24 -5.17 -4.27 -7.33
CA ALA A 24 -6.12 -3.23 -7.69
C ALA A 24 -7.23 -3.09 -6.63
N GLY A 25 -7.29 -1.92 -5.99
CA GLY A 25 -8.11 -1.73 -4.79
C GLY A 25 -8.11 -0.31 -4.25
N THR A 26 -8.85 -0.13 -3.17
CA THR A 26 -8.92 1.12 -2.41
C THR A 26 -8.18 0.95 -1.09
N TYR A 27 -7.32 1.92 -0.79
CA TYR A 27 -6.51 1.96 0.42
C TYR A 27 -6.84 3.20 1.23
N PHE A 28 -7.20 3.00 2.49
CA PHE A 28 -7.50 4.05 3.46
C PHE A 28 -6.27 4.23 4.33
N ILE A 29 -5.57 5.35 4.19
CA ILE A 29 -4.29 5.61 4.83
C ILE A 29 -4.47 6.63 5.95
N SER A 30 -3.87 6.38 7.10
CA SER A 30 -3.71 7.33 8.20
C SER A 30 -2.24 7.47 8.56
N GLN A 31 -1.77 8.71 8.65
CA GLN A 31 -0.39 9.03 9.01
C GLN A 31 -0.32 9.85 10.29
N TYR A 32 0.60 9.47 11.18
CA TYR A 32 0.89 10.16 12.43
C TYR A 32 2.41 10.32 12.58
N GLY A 33 2.92 11.51 12.22
CA GLY A 33 4.36 11.73 12.07
C GLY A 33 4.92 10.82 10.97
N GLN A 34 5.93 10.02 11.31
CA GLN A 34 6.51 9.04 10.37
C GLN A 34 5.73 7.72 10.35
N LYS A 35 4.78 7.48 11.26
CA LYS A 35 4.03 6.23 11.32
C LYS A 35 2.87 6.26 10.33
N VAL A 36 2.70 5.18 9.59
CA VAL A 36 1.63 5.01 8.59
C VAL A 36 0.87 3.74 8.88
N PHE A 37 -0.46 3.84 8.82
CA PHE A 37 -1.39 2.73 8.94
C PHE A 37 -2.25 2.71 7.68
N TRP A 38 -2.59 1.52 7.21
CA TRP A 38 -3.61 1.40 6.17
C TRP A 38 -4.63 0.31 6.46
N PHE A 39 -5.74 0.43 5.75
CA PHE A 39 -6.64 -0.65 5.43
C PHE A 39 -6.84 -0.68 3.92
N GLY A 40 -6.54 -1.80 3.27
CA GLY A 40 -6.72 -2.01 1.83
C GLY A 40 -7.83 -3.01 1.55
N ARG A 41 -8.59 -2.82 0.47
CA ARG A 41 -9.54 -3.82 -0.03
C ARG A 41 -9.69 -3.79 -1.54
N GLN A 42 -9.99 -4.94 -2.13
CA GLN A 42 -10.27 -5.04 -3.56
C GLN A 42 -11.57 -4.31 -3.95
N ASN A 43 -11.59 -3.71 -5.13
CA ASN A 43 -12.73 -2.96 -5.68
C ASN A 43 -13.78 -3.85 -6.39
N LYS A 44 -14.01 -5.10 -5.94
CA LYS A 44 -14.95 -6.07 -6.54
C LYS A 44 -15.96 -6.62 -5.53
N ALA A 45 -17.04 -7.23 -6.02
CA ALA A 45 -18.14 -7.76 -5.19
C ALA A 45 -17.73 -8.94 -4.27
N ARG A 46 -16.66 -9.66 -4.62
CA ARG A 46 -15.97 -10.61 -3.73
C ARG A 46 -14.54 -10.12 -3.59
N TRP A 47 -14.05 -10.02 -2.36
CA TRP A 47 -12.72 -9.53 -2.06
C TRP A 47 -11.75 -10.70 -2.06
N ASN A 48 -10.86 -10.77 -3.06
CA ASN A 48 -9.71 -11.68 -3.00
C ASN A 48 -8.83 -11.28 -1.82
N PHE A 49 -8.57 -9.98 -1.67
CA PHE A 49 -7.83 -9.42 -0.54
C PHE A 49 -8.62 -8.34 0.21
N ALA A 50 -8.36 -8.28 1.50
CA ALA A 50 -8.59 -7.13 2.35
C ALA A 50 -7.51 -7.18 3.41
N ASN A 51 -6.68 -6.16 3.52
CA ASN A 51 -5.48 -6.22 4.35
C ASN A 51 -5.37 -5.00 5.26
N VAL A 52 -4.57 -5.16 6.31
CA VAL A 52 -4.10 -4.07 7.15
C VAL A 52 -2.59 -3.98 7.03
N GLY A 53 -2.06 -2.80 7.28
CA GLY A 53 -0.63 -2.57 7.22
C GLY A 53 -0.21 -1.48 8.18
N TYR A 54 1.00 -1.61 8.67
CA TYR A 54 1.64 -0.66 9.55
C TYR A 54 3.12 -0.54 9.18
N GLY A 55 3.63 0.68 9.23
CA GLY A 55 5.05 0.92 9.08
C GLY A 55 5.39 2.39 9.11
N THR A 56 6.43 2.77 8.39
CA THR A 56 7.00 4.12 8.48
C THR A 56 7.44 4.68 7.14
N ILE A 57 7.21 5.98 6.98
CA ILE A 57 7.80 6.77 5.91
C ILE A 57 9.10 7.43 6.39
N ASN A 58 10.15 7.36 5.58
CA ASN A 58 11.43 8.03 5.82
C ASN A 58 11.54 9.40 5.10
N ASN A 59 12.63 10.11 5.35
CA ASN A 59 12.89 11.41 4.73
C ASN A 59 13.18 11.34 3.22
N ASP A 60 13.44 10.15 2.68
CA ASP A 60 13.71 9.90 1.26
C ASP A 60 12.44 9.53 0.48
N HIS A 61 11.25 9.77 1.05
CA HIS A 61 9.95 9.45 0.46
C HIS A 61 9.79 7.96 0.15
N GLU A 62 10.38 7.10 0.97
CA GLU A 62 10.15 5.66 0.95
C GLU A 62 9.29 5.27 2.14
N LEU A 63 8.21 4.55 1.85
CA LEU A 63 7.31 3.96 2.84
C LEU A 63 7.60 2.46 2.92
N THR A 64 8.00 1.99 4.10
CA THR A 64 8.13 0.56 4.41
C THR A 64 6.96 0.13 5.27
N ILE A 65 6.20 -0.89 4.87
CA ILE A 65 4.98 -1.39 5.54
C ILE A 65 5.10 -2.90 5.76
N GLN A 66 4.77 -3.36 6.96
CA GLN A 66 4.40 -4.74 7.22
C GLN A 66 2.88 -4.87 7.05
N TRP A 67 2.41 -5.85 6.29
CA TRP A 67 1.00 -6.03 5.97
C TRP A 67 0.55 -7.47 6.09
N GLY A 68 -0.77 -7.68 6.20
CA GLY A 68 -1.38 -8.99 6.14
C GLY A 68 -2.86 -8.95 5.81
N ASP A 69 -3.31 -9.98 5.10
CA ASP A 69 -4.72 -10.18 4.77
C ASP A 69 -5.54 -10.53 6.01
N LEU A 70 -6.73 -9.93 6.07
CA LEU A 70 -7.74 -10.16 7.07
C LEU A 70 -8.57 -11.41 6.72
N PRO A 71 -9.14 -12.10 7.72
CA PRO A 71 -9.91 -13.33 7.52
C PRO A 71 -11.22 -13.14 6.73
N LEU A 72 -11.62 -11.90 6.48
CA LEU A 72 -12.83 -11.55 5.75
C LEU A 72 -12.69 -11.66 4.22
N ALA A 73 -11.46 -11.72 3.70
CA ALA A 73 -11.17 -11.92 2.28
C ALA A 73 -10.80 -13.38 1.99
N HIS A 74 -10.65 -13.76 0.72
CA HIS A 74 -10.25 -15.12 0.34
C HIS A 74 -8.79 -15.41 0.72
N ASP A 75 -7.87 -14.53 0.29
CA ASP A 75 -6.43 -14.70 0.44
C ASP A 75 -5.97 -14.52 1.89
N LYS A 76 -4.79 -15.05 2.20
CA LYS A 76 -4.19 -15.12 3.54
C LYS A 76 -2.69 -14.81 3.48
N TYR A 77 -2.30 -13.87 2.63
CA TYR A 77 -0.90 -13.48 2.45
C TYR A 77 -0.51 -12.40 3.47
N PHE A 78 0.79 -12.29 3.73
CA PHE A 78 1.37 -11.29 4.62
C PHE A 78 2.83 -11.05 4.28
N GLY A 79 3.36 -9.86 4.51
CA GLY A 79 4.72 -9.56 4.14
C GLY A 79 5.15 -8.12 4.39
N GLU A 80 6.28 -7.77 3.81
CA GLU A 80 6.85 -6.44 3.76
C GLU A 80 6.65 -5.84 2.36
N LEU A 81 6.22 -4.59 2.32
CA LEU A 81 6.15 -3.76 1.11
C LEU A 81 7.06 -2.55 1.28
N LYS A 82 7.71 -2.15 0.19
CA LYS A 82 8.30 -0.81 0.07
C LYS A 82 7.68 -0.08 -1.10
N LEU A 83 7.23 1.14 -0.83
CA LEU A 83 6.66 2.04 -1.82
C LEU A 83 7.52 3.30 -1.91
N LYS A 84 7.82 3.71 -3.14
CA LYS A 84 8.40 5.02 -3.41
C LYS A 84 7.27 6.02 -3.65
N ILE A 85 7.30 7.14 -2.94
CA ILE A 85 6.29 8.19 -3.04
C ILE A 85 6.82 9.30 -3.94
N SER A 86 5.97 9.81 -4.84
CA SER A 86 6.32 10.94 -5.70
C SER A 86 6.53 12.22 -4.88
N SER A 87 7.35 13.13 -5.39
CA SER A 87 7.70 14.38 -4.68
C SER A 87 6.52 15.31 -4.43
N ASP A 88 5.44 15.17 -5.21
CA ASP A 88 4.19 15.91 -5.05
C ASP A 88 3.17 15.18 -4.14
N TYR A 89 3.53 14.00 -3.63
CA TYR A 89 2.69 13.13 -2.80
C TYR A 89 1.34 12.78 -3.44
N GLN A 90 1.27 12.71 -4.78
CA GLN A 90 0.06 12.33 -5.51
C GLN A 90 0.08 10.87 -6.00
N SER A 91 1.23 10.19 -5.94
CA SER A 91 1.38 8.81 -6.39
C SER A 91 2.37 8.01 -5.54
N MET A 92 2.19 6.70 -5.51
CA MET A 92 3.12 5.76 -4.91
C MET A 92 3.34 4.58 -5.86
N ILE A 93 4.57 4.09 -5.93
CA ILE A 93 4.94 2.94 -6.76
C ILE A 93 5.57 1.87 -5.88
N LYS A 94 5.10 0.63 -6.01
CA LYS A 94 5.69 -0.53 -5.35
C LYS A 94 7.09 -0.80 -5.90
N THR A 95 8.09 -0.76 -5.02
CA THR A 95 9.50 -1.05 -5.36
C THR A 95 9.99 -2.38 -4.80
N TYR A 96 9.30 -2.91 -3.78
CA TYR A 96 9.60 -4.20 -3.17
C TYR A 96 8.35 -4.84 -2.57
N ASP A 97 8.26 -6.17 -2.66
CA ASP A 97 7.26 -7.02 -2.01
C ASP A 97 7.92 -8.33 -1.57
N SER A 98 7.83 -8.66 -0.27
CA SER A 98 8.37 -9.91 0.25
C SER A 98 7.50 -11.11 -0.10
N ASN A 99 6.21 -10.90 -0.41
CA ASN A 99 5.37 -11.95 -0.99
C ASN A 99 5.76 -12.13 -2.45
N LYS A 100 6.84 -12.90 -2.68
CA LYS A 100 7.28 -13.29 -4.01
C LYS A 100 6.29 -14.26 -4.65
N ILE A 101 5.17 -13.73 -5.11
CA ILE A 101 4.43 -14.27 -6.25
C ILE A 101 4.67 -13.30 -7.41
N PHE A 102 5.88 -13.29 -7.95
CA PHE A 102 6.18 -12.61 -9.22
C PHE A 102 5.58 -13.46 -10.36
N TRP A 103 4.49 -12.99 -10.99
CA TRP A 103 3.97 -13.53 -12.25
C TRP A 103 4.11 -12.56 -13.42
N GLY A 104 5.24 -11.86 -13.52
CA GLY A 104 5.58 -11.03 -14.68
C GLY A 104 7.09 -10.94 -14.84
N THR A 105 7.59 -11.20 -16.05
CA THR A 105 9.02 -11.12 -16.40
C THR A 105 9.41 -9.70 -16.79
N ASN A 106 10.71 -9.39 -16.63
CA ASN A 106 11.39 -8.15 -17.03
C ASN A 106 11.01 -7.62 -18.42
#